data_AF-A0A9E6K0S4-F1
#
_entry.id   AF-A0A9E6K0S4-F1
#
_cell.length_a   1.000
_cell.length_b   1.000
_cell.length_c   1.000
_cell.angle_alpha   90.00
_cell.angle_beta   90.00
_cell.angle_gamma   90.00
#
_symmetry.space_group_name_H-M   'P 1'
#
loop_
_entity.id
_entity.type
_entity.pdbx_description
1 polymer ?
#
loop_
_entity_poly.entity_id
_entity_poly.type
_entity_poly.pdbx_seq_one_letter_code
_entity_poly.pdbx_strand_id
1 'polypeptide(L)'
;MFRCEGDWQGTPLEKQGKLDLEIIKKELQSDVAYLQALGPRNSENETAYIQLGKCAEWVKQRWESQGYTVKNHEFTIDGRQYVNLEVEIPGQ
;
A
#
# COMPACT_ATOMS: atom_id res chain seq x y z
N MET A 1 -22.56 13.10 17.82
CA MET A 1 -22.04 12.33 16.67
C MET A 1 -23.08 12.49 15.56
N PHE A 2 -22.78 13.25 14.51
CA PHE A 2 -23.70 13.42 13.39
C PHE A 2 -23.52 12.23 12.43
N ARG A 3 -24.58 11.47 12.19
CA ARG A 3 -24.62 10.51 11.08
C ARG A 3 -24.79 11.33 9.81
N CYS A 4 -23.78 11.33 8.94
CA CYS A 4 -23.96 11.79 7.58
C CYS A 4 -24.86 10.77 6.87
N GLU A 5 -26.16 11.05 6.82
CA GLU A 5 -27.11 10.30 6.01
C GLU A 5 -27.03 10.86 4.59
N GLY A 6 -26.20 10.22 3.76
CA GLY A 6 -26.19 10.43 2.32
C GLY A 6 -27.00 9.32 1.66
N ASP A 7 -27.91 9.67 0.75
CA ASP A 7 -28.50 8.72 -0.19
C ASP A 7 -27.45 8.32 -1.23
N TRP A 8 -26.55 7.44 -0.82
CA TRP A 8 -25.53 6.87 -1.70
C TRP A 8 -26.21 5.87 -2.64
N GLN A 9 -26.50 6.30 -3.87
CA GLN A 9 -26.86 5.40 -4.97
C GLN A 9 -25.61 4.66 -5.48
N GLY A 10 -25.04 3.82 -4.64
CA GLY A 10 -23.98 2.90 -4.99
C GLY A 10 -24.46 1.47 -4.75
N THR A 11 -24.25 0.59 -5.72
CA THR A 11 -24.42 -0.85 -5.48
C THR A 11 -23.32 -1.27 -4.50
N PRO A 12 -23.65 -1.85 -3.32
CA PRO A 12 -22.65 -2.40 -2.42
C PRO A 12 -21.75 -3.37 -3.18
N LEU A 13 -20.44 -3.31 -2.95
CA LEU A 13 -19.45 -4.15 -3.66
C LEU A 13 -19.79 -5.65 -3.51
N GLU A 14 -20.44 -6.03 -2.40
CA GLU A 14 -20.92 -7.38 -2.12
C GLU A 14 -22.01 -7.84 -3.10
N LYS A 15 -22.81 -6.91 -3.63
CA LYS A 15 -23.91 -7.20 -4.56
C LYS A 15 -23.46 -7.30 -6.02
N GLN A 16 -22.22 -6.92 -6.35
CA GLN A 16 -21.67 -7.01 -7.71
C GLN A 16 -21.11 -8.40 -8.07
N GLY A 17 -21.23 -9.39 -7.17
CA GLY A 17 -21.16 -10.82 -7.51
C GLY A 17 -19.81 -11.36 -7.98
N LYS A 18 -18.71 -10.60 -7.80
CA LYS A 18 -17.36 -11.02 -8.21
C LYS A 18 -16.25 -10.72 -7.20
N LEU A 19 -16.51 -9.98 -6.12
CA LEU A 19 -15.53 -9.70 -5.07
C LEU A 19 -15.70 -10.69 -3.91
N ASP A 20 -14.74 -11.58 -3.73
CA ASP A 20 -14.64 -12.38 -2.51
C ASP A 20 -14.03 -11.52 -1.39
N LEU A 21 -14.89 -10.97 -0.55
CA LEU A 21 -14.48 -10.11 0.57
C LEU A 21 -13.57 -10.84 1.58
N GLU A 22 -13.75 -12.15 1.76
CA GLU A 22 -12.93 -12.92 2.69
C GLU A 22 -11.51 -13.10 2.13
N ILE A 23 -11.37 -13.29 0.81
CA ILE A 23 -10.06 -13.29 0.15
C ILE A 23 -9.37 -11.93 0.33
N ILE A 24 -10.08 -10.83 0.02
CA ILE A 24 -9.52 -9.47 0.16
C ILE A 24 -9.06 -9.21 1.59
N LYS A 25 -9.89 -9.57 2.58
CA LYS A 25 -9.58 -9.41 3.99
C LYS A 25 -8.34 -10.23 4.38
N LYS A 26 -8.24 -11.48 3.92
CA LYS A 26 -7.08 -12.34 4.20
C LYS A 26 -5.80 -11.78 3.58
N GLU A 27 -5.87 -11.29 2.34
CA GLU A 27 -4.73 -10.64 1.69
C GLU A 27 -4.28 -9.39 2.44
N LEU A 28 -5.21 -8.50 2.82
CA LEU A 28 -4.90 -7.32 3.62
C LEU A 28 -4.26 -7.67 4.97
N GLN A 29 -4.75 -8.71 5.64
CA GLN A 29 -4.16 -9.19 6.89
C GLN A 29 -2.74 -9.72 6.69
N SER A 30 -2.50 -10.46 5.60
CA SER A 30 -1.16 -10.95 5.24
C SER A 30 -0.21 -9.79 4.95
N ASP A 31 -0.67 -8.80 4.19
CA ASP A 31 0.09 -7.59 3.84
C ASP A 31 0.47 -6.81 5.11
N VAL A 32 -0.48 -6.59 6.02
CA VAL A 32 -0.23 -5.93 7.31
C VAL A 32 0.74 -6.74 8.18
N ALA A 33 0.58 -8.06 8.26
CA ALA A 33 1.45 -8.92 9.07
C ALA A 33 2.91 -8.89 8.57
N TYR A 34 3.11 -8.92 7.25
CA TYR A 34 4.43 -8.78 6.65
C TYR A 34 5.05 -7.42 7.02
N LEU A 35 4.31 -6.34 6.83
CA LEU A 35 4.76 -4.98 7.13
C LEU A 35 5.09 -4.77 8.61
N GLN A 36 4.35 -5.42 9.52
CA GLN A 36 4.63 -5.42 10.95
C GLN A 36 5.91 -6.19 11.29
N ALA A 37 6.16 -7.33 10.63
CA ALA A 37 7.34 -8.16 10.87
C ALA A 37 8.66 -7.45 10.49
N LEU A 38 8.62 -6.47 9.57
CA LEU A 38 9.78 -5.63 9.24
C LEU A 38 10.20 -4.69 10.39
N GLY A 39 9.29 -4.39 11.33
CA GLY A 39 9.54 -3.44 12.41
C GLY A 39 9.55 -1.97 11.96
N PRO A 40 10.30 -1.09 12.65
CA PRO A 40 10.41 0.33 12.31
C PRO A 40 10.97 0.54 10.90
N ARG A 41 10.37 1.47 10.16
CA ARG A 41 10.70 1.80 8.76
C ARG A 41 10.86 3.32 8.64
N ASN A 42 11.91 3.83 9.27
CA ASN A 42 12.20 5.25 9.35
C ASN A 42 13.71 5.50 9.19
N SER A 43 14.11 6.77 9.16
CA SER A 43 15.50 7.16 8.97
C SER A 43 16.30 7.30 10.26
N GLU A 44 15.74 6.96 11.44
CA GLU A 44 16.34 7.29 12.73
C GLU A 44 17.62 6.50 13.03
N ASN A 45 17.72 5.28 12.49
CA ASN A 45 18.91 4.44 12.63
C ASN A 45 19.10 3.55 11.38
N GLU A 46 20.27 2.92 11.28
CA GLU A 46 20.64 2.12 10.11
C GLU A 46 19.74 0.89 9.91
N THR A 47 19.40 0.20 11.00
CA THR A 47 18.53 -0.97 10.92
C THR A 47 17.14 -0.59 10.41
N ALA A 48 16.52 0.45 10.96
CA ALA A 48 15.21 0.94 10.52
C ALA A 48 15.24 1.45 9.07
N TYR A 49 16.36 2.06 8.66
CA TYR A 49 16.54 2.54 7.29
C TYR A 49 16.68 1.40 6.28
N ILE A 50 17.39 0.32 6.63
CA ILE A 50 17.41 -0.91 5.81
C ILE A 50 16.00 -1.49 5.67
N GLN A 51 15.20 -1.50 6.74
CA GLN A 51 13.82 -1.99 6.69
C GLN A 51 12.90 -1.07 5.89
N LEU A 52 13.14 0.25 5.91
CA LEU A 52 12.44 1.20 5.04
C LEU A 52 12.67 0.85 3.56
N GLY A 53 13.92 0.58 3.16
CA GLY A 53 14.24 0.17 1.79
C GLY A 53 13.56 -1.15 1.39
N LYS A 54 13.59 -2.17 2.26
CA LYS A 54 12.88 -3.44 2.02
C LYS A 54 11.37 -3.26 1.91
N CYS A 55 10.80 -2.38 2.73
CA CYS A 55 9.38 -2.06 2.69
C CYS A 55 9.01 -1.40 1.36
N ALA A 56 9.80 -0.45 0.88
CA ALA A 56 9.56 0.20 -0.41
C ALA A 56 9.58 -0.82 -1.56
N GLU A 57 10.59 -1.68 -1.60
CA GLU A 57 10.69 -2.73 -2.63
C GLU A 57 9.50 -3.70 -2.57
N TRP A 58 9.09 -4.13 -1.38
CA TRP A 58 7.93 -5.01 -1.23
C TRP A 58 6.62 -4.32 -1.67
N VAL A 59 6.39 -3.05 -1.31
CA VAL A 59 5.20 -2.30 -1.72
C VAL A 59 5.15 -2.17 -3.24
N LYS A 60 6.29 -1.87 -3.87
CA LYS A 60 6.42 -1.80 -5.32
C LYS A 60 6.03 -3.13 -5.96
N GLN A 61 6.65 -4.23 -5.54
CA GLN A 61 6.36 -5.56 -6.07
C GLN A 61 4.89 -5.96 -5.88
N ARG A 62 4.27 -5.61 -4.74
CA ARG A 62 2.86 -5.90 -4.47
C ARG A 62 1.93 -5.19 -5.45
N TRP A 63 2.22 -3.93 -5.81
CA TRP A 63 1.43 -3.19 -6.80
C TRP A 63 1.68 -3.67 -8.22
N GLU A 64 2.94 -3.94 -8.58
CA GLU A 64 3.30 -4.50 -9.88
C GLU A 64 2.67 -5.88 -10.10
N SER A 65 2.58 -6.71 -9.07
CA SER A 65 1.91 -8.03 -9.13
C SER A 65 0.41 -7.95 -9.45
N GLN A 66 -0.21 -6.80 -9.19
CA GLN A 66 -1.61 -6.52 -9.50
C GLN A 66 -1.80 -5.84 -10.86
N GLY A 67 -0.72 -5.67 -11.63
CA GLY A 67 -0.74 -5.06 -12.97
C GLY A 67 -0.63 -3.54 -12.97
N TYR A 68 -0.37 -2.90 -11.83
CA TYR A 68 -0.16 -1.46 -11.79
C TYR A 68 1.27 -1.10 -12.21
N THR A 69 1.40 0.06 -12.87
CA THR A 69 2.70 0.66 -13.12
C THR A 69 3.11 1.49 -11.91
N VAL A 70 4.30 1.22 -11.37
CA VAL A 70 4.88 1.96 -10.25
C VAL A 70 6.09 2.75 -10.74
N LYS A 71 6.08 4.07 -10.55
CA LYS A 71 7.23 4.94 -10.85
C LYS A 71 8.01 5.22 -9.57
N ASN A 72 9.34 5.16 -9.69
CA ASN A 72 10.25 5.53 -8.61
C ASN A 72 10.65 7.00 -8.78
N HIS A 73 10.49 7.79 -7.72
CA HIS A 73 11.08 9.12 -7.61
C HIS A 73 12.17 9.07 -6.55
N GLU A 74 13.41 8.92 -7.01
CA GLU A 74 14.57 8.81 -6.13
C GLU A 74 15.13 10.20 -5.78
N PHE A 75 15.52 10.37 -4.52
CA PHE A 75 16.13 11.61 -4.04
C PHE A 75 17.06 11.32 -2.86
N THR A 76 17.95 12.26 -2.56
CA THR A 76 18.94 12.11 -1.49
C THR A 76 18.77 13.21 -0.45
N ILE A 77 18.74 12.84 0.83
CA ILE A 77 18.76 13.77 1.97
C ILE A 77 19.85 13.30 2.93
N ASP A 78 20.77 14.21 3.29
CA ASP A 78 21.86 13.94 4.24
C ASP A 78 22.67 12.67 3.92
N GLY A 79 22.97 12.43 2.64
CA GLY A 79 23.74 11.28 2.18
C GLY A 79 22.97 9.95 2.15
N ARG A 80 21.68 9.95 2.50
CA ARG A 80 20.79 8.78 2.41
C ARG A 80 19.89 8.89 1.19
N GLN A 81 19.71 7.78 0.48
CA GLN A 81 18.82 7.68 -0.67
C GLN A 81 17.39 7.34 -0.22
N TYR A 82 16.41 7.99 -0.82
CA TYR A 82 15.00 7.80 -0.56
C TYR A 82 14.28 7.58 -1.89
N VAL A 83 13.13 6.93 -1.81
CA VAL A 83 12.28 6.68 -2.98
C VAL A 83 10.83 6.94 -2.60
N ASN A 84 10.17 7.79 -3.39
CA ASN A 84 8.71 7.83 -3.40
C ASN A 84 8.21 6.89 -4.50
N LEU A 85 7.22 6.07 -4.16
CA LEU A 85 6.52 5.22 -5.11
C LEU A 85 5.26 5.94 -5.57
N GLU A 86 5.17 6.23 -6.86
CA GLU A 86 3.98 6.77 -7.49
C GLU A 86 3.25 5.63 -8.21
N VAL A 87 1.99 5.40 -7.83
CA VAL A 87 1.12 4.42 -8.46
C VAL A 87 -0.02 5.16 -9.15
N GLU A 88 -0.20 4.90 -10.44
CA GLU A 88 -1.30 5.47 -11.22
C GLU A 88 -2.42 4.44 -11.37
N ILE A 89 -3.62 4.80 -10.92
CA ILE A 89 -4.83 3.98 -11.12
C ILE A 89 -5.54 4.56 -12.34
N PRO A 90 -5.58 3.83 -13.48
CA PRO A 90 -6.25 4.33 -14.68
C PRO A 90 -7.74 4.52 -14.40
N GLY A 91 -8.27 5.68 -14.78
CA GLY A 91 -9.71 5.92 -14.78
C GLY A 91 -10.42 5.03 -15.82
N GLN A 92 -11.69 4.71 -15.56
CA GLN A 92 -12.59 4.11 -16.55
C GLN A 92 -13.34 5.17 -17.33
#